data_AF-A0A935JAK5-F1
#
_entry.id   AF-A0A935JAK5-F1
#
_cell.length_a   1.000
_cell.length_b   1.000
_cell.length_c   1.000
_cell.angle_alpha   90.00
_cell.angle_beta   90.00
_cell.angle_gamma   90.00
#
_symmetry.space_group_name_H-M   'P 1'
#
loop_
_entity.id
_entity.type
_entity.pdbx_description
1 polymer ?
#
loop_
_entity_poly.entity_id
_entity_poly.type
_entity_poly.pdbx_seq_one_letter_code
_entity_poly.pdbx_strand_id
1 'polypeptide(L)' 'MVTPEFARISADVKLGADVKIYAFVNLYGCEIGDESRVGTFVEIQRGQKLAGG' A
#
# COMPACT_ATOMS: atom_id res chain seq x y z
N MET A 1 -12.44 4.45 -4.19
CA MET A 1 -11.17 4.66 -3.47
C MET A 1 -10.58 5.96 -3.99
N VAL A 2 -10.34 6.94 -3.12
CA VAL A 2 -9.64 8.16 -3.55
C VAL A 2 -8.19 7.74 -3.83
N THR A 3 -7.67 8.08 -5.01
CA THR A 3 -6.26 7.84 -5.31
C THR A 3 -5.42 8.71 -4.38
N PRO A 4 -4.49 8.13 -3.60
CA PRO A 4 -3.67 8.93 -2.69
C PRO A 4 -2.82 9.94 -3.46
N GLU A 5 -2.77 11.17 -2.94
CA GLU A 5 -1.99 12.25 -3.54
C GLU A 5 -0.51 11.88 -3.59
N PHE A 6 0.12 12.11 -4.74
CA PHE A 6 1.56 11.86 -4.96
C PHE A 6 2.01 10.43 -4.62
N ALA A 7 1.15 9.43 -4.81
CA ALA A 7 1.51 8.03 -4.62
C ALA A 7 1.91 7.34 -5.93
N ARG A 8 2.83 6.37 -5.82
CA ARG A 8 3.18 5.46 -6.91
C ARG A 8 2.85 4.03 -6.49
N ILE A 9 1.82 3.46 -7.08
CA ILE A 9 1.37 2.09 -6.80
C ILE A 9 1.46 1.30 -8.09
N SER A 10 2.37 0.32 -8.14
CA SER A 10 2.49 -0.56 -9.30
C SER A 10 1.27 -1.49 -9.42
N ALA A 11 0.94 -1.86 -10.65
CA ALA A 11 -0.21 -2.72 -10.96
C ALA A 11 -0.15 -4.13 -10.34
N ASP A 12 1.04 -4.56 -9.88
CA ASP A 12 1.28 -5.86 -9.25
C ASP A 12 1.19 -5.83 -7.71
N VAL A 13 0.79 -4.70 -7.12
CA VAL A 13 0.48 -4.60 -5.69
C VAL A 13 -0.88 -5.23 -5.38
N LYS A 14 -0.94 -6.06 -4.34
CA LYS A 14 -2.19 -6.64 -3.84
C LYS A 14 -2.59 -5.97 -2.53
N LEU A 15 -3.78 -5.41 -2.49
CA LEU A 15 -4.35 -4.76 -1.31
C LEU A 15 -5.48 -5.63 -0.76
N GLY A 16 -5.46 -5.86 0.56
CA GLY A 16 -6.56 -6.45 1.30
C GLY A 16 -7.79 -5.53 1.40
N ALA A 17 -8.80 -6.01 2.10
CA ALA A 17 -10.01 -5.23 2.41
C ALA A 17 -9.66 -4.04 3.30
N ASP A 18 -10.29 -2.89 3.07
CA ASP A 18 -10.19 -1.69 3.92
C ASP A 18 -8.77 -1.15 4.18
N VAL A 19 -7.82 -1.43 3.28
CA VAL A 19 -6.47 -0.84 3.32
C VAL A 19 -6.55 0.67 3.09
N LYS A 20 -5.94 1.45 3.99
CA LYS A 20 -5.82 2.91 3.89
C LYS A 20 -4.41 3.28 3.45
N ILE A 21 -4.31 4.01 2.35
CA ILE A 21 -3.03 4.52 1.84
C ILE A 21 -3.06 6.06 1.92
N TYR A 22 -2.07 6.64 2.57
CA TYR A 22 -1.93 8.09 2.70
C TYR A 22 -1.03 8.65 1.58
N ALA A 23 -0.90 9.99 1.52
CA ALA A 23 -0.13 10.67 0.47
C ALA A 23 1.36 10.31 0.49
N PHE A 24 2.05 10.48 -0.64
CA PHE A 24 3.51 10.28 -0.77
C PHE A 24 3.97 8.84 -0.47
N VAL A 25 3.22 7.83 -0.93
CA VAL A 25 3.53 6.40 -0.72
C VAL A 25 4.00 5.74 -2.02
N ASN A 26 5.01 4.88 -1.91
CA ASN A 26 5.53 4.07 -3.03
C ASN A 26 5.35 2.57 -2.75
N LEU A 27 4.56 1.87 -3.57
CA LEU A 27 4.30 0.44 -3.45
C LEU A 27 4.66 -0.30 -4.74
N TYR A 28 5.48 -1.34 -4.62
CA TYR A 28 5.95 -2.13 -5.75
C TYR A 28 5.79 -3.63 -5.46
N GLY A 29 4.98 -4.36 -6.24
CA GLY A 29 4.91 -5.83 -6.19
C GLY A 29 4.80 -6.47 -4.81
N CYS A 30 4.09 -5.83 -3.87
CA CYS A 30 3.92 -6.25 -2.48
C CYS A 30 2.48 -6.66 -2.17
N GLU A 31 2.29 -7.38 -1.06
CA GLU A 31 0.96 -7.74 -0.53
C GLU A 31 0.71 -7.01 0.81
N ILE A 32 -0.41 -6.30 0.92
CA ILE A 32 -0.83 -5.59 2.14
C ILE A 32 -2.11 -6.23 2.66
N GLY A 33 -2.10 -6.76 3.88
CA GLY A 33 -3.26 -7.41 4.49
C GLY A 33 -4.41 -6.45 4.84
N ASP A 34 -5.55 -7.05 5.19
CA ASP A 34 -6.80 -6.33 5.50
C ASP A 34 -6.63 -5.31 6.63
N GLU A 35 -7.42 -4.23 6.60
CA GLU A 35 -7.51 -3.15 7.61
C GLU A 35 -6.20 -2.36 7.89
N SER A 36 -5.13 -2.68 7.14
CA SER A 36 -3.81 -2.04 7.23
C SER A 36 -3.83 -0.56 6.88
N ARG A 37 -2.86 0.19 7.42
CA ARG A 37 -2.67 1.62 7.15
C ARG A 37 -1.24 1.87 6.69
N VAL A 38 -1.07 2.39 5.47
CA VAL A 38 0.22 2.78 4.89
C VAL A 38 0.39 4.28 5.05
N GLY A 39 1.13 4.68 6.09
CA GLY A 39 1.40 6.07 6.42
C GLY A 39 2.17 6.83 5.33
N THR A 40 2.19 8.15 5.43
CA THR A 40 2.90 9.02 4.49
C THR A 40 4.39 8.71 4.43
N PHE A 41 5.01 8.85 3.26
CA PHE A 41 6.44 8.62 3.03
C PHE A 41 6.92 7.17 3.23
N VAL A 42 5.99 6.22 3.27
CA VAL A 42 6.32 4.78 3.30
C VAL A 42 6.62 4.28 1.89
N GLU A 43 7.68 3.48 1.79
CA GLU A 43 8.00 2.71 0.60
C GLU A 43 8.01 1.21 0.93
N ILE A 44 7.30 0.41 0.14
CA ILE A 44 7.28 -1.05 0.25
C ILE A 44 7.71 -1.66 -1.09
N GLN A 45 8.78 -2.45 -1.01
CA GLN A 45 9.43 -3.07 -2.16
C GLN A 45 8.85 -4.44 -2.52
N ARG A 46 9.18 -4.91 -3.73
CA ARG A 46 8.70 -6.19 -4.28
C ARG A 46 8.96 -7.36 -3.34
N GLY A 47 7.98 -8.27 -3.26
CA GLY A 47 8.10 -9.53 -2.54
C GLY A 47 7.86 -9.43 -1.03
N GLN A 48 7.59 -8.23 -0.50
CA GLN A 48 7.19 -8.05 0.88
C GLN A 48 5.71 -8.36 1.08
N LYS A 49 5.40 -8.94 2.24
CA LYS A 49 4.03 -9.23 2.68
C LYS A 49 3.82 -8.68 4.09
N LEU A 50 2.84 -7.79 4.22
CA LEU A 50 2.41 -7.26 5.51
C LEU A 50 1.17 -8.00 6.00
N ALA A 51 1.17 -8.39 7.28
CA ALA A 51 -0.02 -8.89 7.94
C ALA A 51 -1.01 -7.74 8.17
N GLY A 52 -2.31 -8.05 8.07
CA GLY A 52 -3.40 -7.12 8.41
C GLY A 52 -3.70 -7.09 9.90
N GLY A 53 -4.52 -6.13 10.33
CA GLY A 53 -4.97 -5.99 11.71
C GLY A 53 -5.90 -4.82 11.95
#